data_AF-A0A970H612-F1
#
_entry.id   AF-A0A970H612-F1
#
_cell.length_a   1.000
_cell.length_b   1.000
_cell.length_c   1.000
_cell.angle_alpha   90.00
_cell.angle_beta   90.00
_cell.angle_gamma   90.00
#
_symmetry.space_group_name_H-M   'P 1'
#
loop_
_entity.id
_entity.type
_entity.pdbx_description
1 polymer ?
#
loop_
_entity_poly.entity_id
_entity_poly.type
_entity_poly.pdbx_seq_one_letter_code
_entity_poly.pdbx_strand_id
1 'polypeptide(L)'
;MRKEDTDLHKLVNEGLAKIKENGVYDKIFNKYFGDGTDYVVPESDNRLNKTYKVASDMAYAPFESISPSGEPEGFDMDLIRAIAAEMGFAVELINTNWDGIIPSLLSGASDLVISAMTITPQRQEQVTFSDPYYEATQYVVVKEDSDIKKLSDLKGKTVGVQNATTGDIAITKYLGLD
;
A
#
# COMPACT_ATOMS: atom_id res chain seq x y z
N MET A 1 6.77 8.65 2.38
CA MET A 1 8.03 9.36 2.07
C MET A 1 8.49 10.11 3.31
N ARG A 2 9.77 10.47 3.46
CA ARG A 2 10.18 11.33 4.58
C ARG A 2 9.63 12.75 4.39
N LYS A 3 9.52 13.53 5.47
CA LYS A 3 8.89 14.87 5.41
C LYS A 3 9.68 15.85 4.56
N GLU A 4 10.99 15.68 4.51
CA GLU A 4 11.94 16.47 3.74
C GLU A 4 12.00 16.11 2.26
N ASP A 5 11.46 14.96 1.83
CA ASP A 5 11.48 14.49 0.43
C ASP A 5 10.40 15.19 -0.43
N THR A 6 10.33 16.53 -0.39
CA THR A 6 9.25 17.30 -1.03
C THR A 6 9.20 17.16 -2.55
N ASP A 7 10.36 17.03 -3.21
CA ASP A 7 10.41 16.82 -4.66
C ASP A 7 9.86 15.45 -5.06
N LEU A 8 10.18 14.39 -4.30
CA LEU A 8 9.64 13.07 -4.54
C LEU A 8 8.13 13.05 -4.25
N HIS A 9 7.69 13.72 -3.19
CA HIS A 9 6.26 13.85 -2.86
C HIS A 9 5.47 14.49 -4.00
N LYS A 10 5.97 15.60 -4.54
CA LYS A 10 5.38 16.26 -5.71
C LYS A 10 5.37 15.33 -6.93
N LEU A 11 6.49 14.67 -7.22
CA LEU A 11 6.64 13.77 -8.36
C LEU A 11 5.62 12.63 -8.32
N VAL A 12 5.42 12.01 -7.15
CA VAL A 12 4.47 10.92 -6.94
C VAL A 12 3.04 11.39 -7.09
N ASN A 13 2.67 12.52 -6.51
CA ASN A 13 1.31 13.05 -6.62
C ASN A 13 0.96 13.49 -8.04
N GLU A 14 1.89 14.15 -8.74
CA GLU A 14 1.69 14.51 -10.14
C GLU A 14 1.54 13.26 -11.02
N GLY A 15 2.37 12.24 -10.81
CA GLY A 15 2.24 10.98 -11.54
C GLY A 15 0.93 10.27 -11.24
N LEU A 16 0.54 10.18 -9.96
CA LEU A 16 -0.75 9.60 -9.55
C LEU A 16 -1.93 10.33 -10.20
N ALA A 17 -1.91 11.66 -10.23
CA ALA A 17 -2.96 12.45 -10.88
C ALA A 17 -3.01 12.18 -12.39
N LYS A 18 -1.87 12.13 -13.07
CA LYS A 18 -1.80 11.86 -14.52
C LYS A 18 -2.29 10.46 -14.88
N ILE A 19 -1.91 9.43 -14.11
CA ILE A 19 -2.38 8.06 -14.38
C ILE A 19 -3.89 7.90 -14.09
N LYS A 20 -4.45 8.71 -13.19
CA LYS A 20 -5.90 8.82 -13.01
C LYS A 20 -6.56 9.51 -14.21
N GLU A 21 -6.02 10.64 -14.64
CA GLU A 21 -6.56 11.41 -15.78
C GLU A 21 -6.53 10.63 -17.10
N ASN A 22 -5.45 9.90 -17.37
CA ASN A 22 -5.28 9.16 -18.62
C ASN A 22 -5.89 7.73 -18.58
N GLY A 23 -6.55 7.35 -17.49
CA GLY A 23 -7.25 6.07 -17.31
C GLY A 23 -6.35 4.86 -17.05
N VAL A 24 -5.03 5.03 -16.86
CA VAL A 24 -4.13 3.92 -16.48
C VAL A 24 -4.46 3.39 -15.09
N TYR A 25 -4.76 4.26 -14.13
CA TYR A 25 -5.19 3.86 -12.79
C TYR A 25 -6.41 2.94 -12.85
N ASP A 26 -7.43 3.28 -13.66
CA ASP A 26 -8.67 2.50 -13.75
C ASP A 26 -8.41 1.10 -14.33
N LYS A 27 -7.50 0.98 -15.30
CA LYS A 27 -7.09 -0.33 -15.85
C LYS A 27 -6.40 -1.20 -14.79
N ILE A 28 -5.51 -0.61 -14.01
CA ILE A 28 -4.83 -1.31 -12.90
C ILE A 28 -5.87 -1.69 -11.84
N PHE A 29 -6.77 -0.79 -11.47
CA PHE A 29 -7.84 -1.06 -10.52
C PHE A 29 -8.73 -2.23 -10.99
N ASN A 30 -9.18 -2.20 -12.24
CA ASN A 30 -10.05 -3.25 -12.78
C ASN A 30 -9.36 -4.62 -12.88
N LYS A 31 -8.05 -4.65 -13.13
CA LYS A 31 -7.23 -5.87 -13.09
C LYS A 31 -7.31 -6.59 -11.74
N TYR A 32 -7.24 -5.84 -10.63
CA TYR A 32 -7.14 -6.44 -9.28
C TYR A 32 -8.48 -6.50 -8.52
N PHE A 33 -9.37 -5.54 -8.74
CA PHE A 33 -10.59 -5.36 -7.95
C PHE A 33 -11.87 -5.35 -8.80
N GLY A 34 -11.75 -5.32 -10.12
CA GLY A 34 -12.87 -5.25 -11.04
C GLY A 34 -13.07 -6.55 -11.83
N ASP A 35 -13.06 -6.41 -13.15
CA ASP A 35 -13.36 -7.49 -14.10
C ASP A 35 -12.17 -8.38 -14.46
N GLY A 36 -10.99 -8.13 -13.88
CA GLY A 36 -9.77 -8.86 -14.22
C GLY A 36 -9.17 -8.41 -15.56
N THR A 37 -9.36 -7.13 -15.94
CA THR A 37 -8.76 -6.51 -17.12
C THR A 37 -7.29 -6.94 -17.31
N ASP A 38 -6.98 -7.47 -18.49
CA ASP A 38 -5.60 -7.82 -18.87
C ASP A 38 -4.83 -6.55 -19.25
N TYR A 39 -4.15 -5.97 -18.25
CA TYR A 39 -3.33 -4.78 -18.39
C TYR A 39 -1.91 -5.03 -17.85
N VAL A 40 -0.93 -4.71 -18.69
CA VAL A 40 0.49 -4.76 -18.37
C VAL A 40 1.00 -3.34 -18.29
N VAL A 41 1.53 -2.97 -17.13
CA VAL A 41 2.15 -1.65 -16.91
C VAL A 41 3.46 -1.59 -17.72
N PRO A 42 3.65 -0.56 -18.57
CA PRO A 42 4.91 -0.38 -19.28
C PRO A 42 6.08 -0.13 -18.31
N GLU A 43 7.25 -0.64 -18.66
CA GLU A 43 8.49 -0.31 -17.94
C GLU A 43 8.82 1.18 -18.08
N SER A 44 9.43 1.75 -17.03
CA SER A 44 9.88 3.14 -17.07
C SER A 44 11.08 3.32 -17.99
N ASP A 45 11.08 4.41 -18.75
CA ASP A 45 12.22 4.83 -19.58
C ASP A 45 13.38 5.43 -18.76
N ASN A 46 13.17 5.67 -17.46
CA ASN A 46 14.10 6.31 -16.53
C ASN A 46 14.77 7.57 -17.10
N ARG A 47 14.04 8.39 -17.88
CA ARG A 47 14.56 9.62 -18.51
C ARG A 47 15.05 10.68 -17.51
N LEU A 48 14.65 10.58 -16.24
CA LEU A 48 15.17 11.42 -15.15
C LEU A 48 16.49 10.91 -14.57
N ASN A 49 16.97 9.73 -15.00
CA ASN A 49 18.17 9.07 -14.49
C ASN A 49 18.17 8.98 -12.95
N LYS A 50 17.04 8.55 -12.38
CA LYS A 50 16.83 8.50 -10.93
C LYS A 50 16.08 7.23 -10.55
N THR A 51 16.66 6.46 -9.66
CA THR A 51 16.04 5.24 -9.10
C THR A 51 15.68 5.49 -7.64
N TYR A 52 14.45 5.17 -7.27
CA TYR A 52 13.97 5.26 -5.89
C TYR A 52 13.78 3.88 -5.29
N LYS A 53 14.21 3.71 -4.04
CA LYS A 53 13.98 2.49 -3.27
C LYS A 53 12.58 2.52 -2.67
N VAL A 54 11.75 1.56 -3.05
CA VAL A 54 10.34 1.49 -2.68
C VAL A 54 10.13 0.28 -1.77
N ALA A 55 9.81 0.51 -0.51
CA ALA A 55 9.54 -0.53 0.47
C ALA A 55 8.06 -0.92 0.52
N SER A 56 7.79 -2.21 0.68
CA SER A 56 6.44 -2.79 0.79
C SER A 56 6.45 -4.07 1.63
N ASP A 57 5.36 -4.38 2.34
CA ASP A 57 5.17 -5.67 3.05
C ASP A 57 4.47 -6.67 2.13
N MET A 58 5.25 -7.38 1.32
CA MET A 58 4.78 -8.20 0.19
C MET A 58 4.20 -9.55 0.63
N ALA A 59 3.32 -9.52 1.62
CA ALA A 59 2.54 -10.63 2.15
C ALA A 59 1.02 -10.33 2.13
N TYR A 60 0.59 -9.32 1.37
CA TYR A 60 -0.77 -8.77 1.40
C TYR A 60 -1.41 -8.68 0.00
N ALA A 61 -1.67 -9.83 -0.60
CA ALA A 61 -2.44 -9.88 -1.85
C ALA A 61 -3.90 -9.40 -1.63
N PRO A 62 -4.50 -8.70 -2.61
CA PRO A 62 -3.99 -8.43 -3.97
C PRO A 62 -3.16 -7.14 -4.10
N PHE A 63 -2.83 -6.45 -3.00
CA PHE A 63 -2.10 -5.18 -3.06
C PHE A 63 -0.60 -5.39 -3.31
N GLU A 64 0.06 -6.24 -2.53
CA GLU A 64 1.47 -6.55 -2.68
C GLU A 64 1.77 -7.99 -2.27
N SER A 65 2.51 -8.69 -3.12
CA SER A 65 2.94 -10.06 -2.87
C SER A 65 4.18 -10.40 -3.68
N ILE A 66 4.82 -11.51 -3.34
CA ILE A 66 5.88 -12.11 -4.16
C ILE A 66 5.27 -13.24 -4.98
N SER A 67 5.38 -13.15 -6.30
CA SER A 67 4.92 -14.18 -7.23
C SER A 67 5.70 -15.49 -7.04
N PRO A 68 5.21 -16.63 -7.57
CA PRO A 68 5.96 -17.88 -7.52
C PRO A 68 7.34 -17.83 -8.20
N SER A 69 7.56 -16.89 -9.13
CA SER A 69 8.87 -16.68 -9.77
C SER A 69 9.82 -15.81 -8.93
N GLY A 70 9.37 -15.28 -7.79
CA GLY A 70 10.14 -14.42 -6.92
C GLY A 70 10.00 -12.92 -7.21
N GLU A 71 9.08 -12.54 -8.11
CA GLU A 71 8.92 -11.14 -8.53
C GLU A 71 7.84 -10.42 -7.73
N PRO A 72 8.06 -9.15 -7.30
CA PRO A 72 7.00 -8.36 -6.68
C PRO A 72 5.82 -8.11 -7.62
N GLU A 73 4.62 -8.45 -7.17
CA GLU A 73 3.36 -8.28 -7.91
C GLU A 73 2.23 -7.76 -7.01
N GLY A 74 1.19 -7.22 -7.64
CA GLY A 74 0.01 -6.71 -6.94
C GLY A 74 -0.33 -5.28 -7.35
N PHE A 75 -1.49 -4.81 -6.92
CA PHE A 75 -1.99 -3.47 -7.22
C PHE A 75 -0.99 -2.36 -6.87
N ASP A 76 -0.38 -2.40 -5.69
CA ASP A 76 0.58 -1.39 -5.25
C ASP A 76 1.86 -1.42 -6.11
N MET A 77 2.29 -2.61 -6.52
CA MET A 77 3.48 -2.79 -7.37
C MET A 77 3.24 -2.24 -8.78
N ASP A 78 2.07 -2.53 -9.36
CA ASP A 78 1.66 -2.00 -10.66
C ASP A 78 1.44 -0.48 -10.60
N LEU A 79 0.85 0.02 -9.50
CA LEU A 79 0.59 1.44 -9.30
C LEU A 79 1.89 2.25 -9.26
N ILE A 80 2.88 1.82 -8.47
CA ILE A 80 4.15 2.56 -8.37
C ILE A 80 4.97 2.47 -9.65
N ARG A 81 4.95 1.33 -10.36
CA ARG A 81 5.56 1.19 -11.69
C ARG A 81 4.90 2.13 -12.71
N ALA A 82 3.58 2.27 -12.68
CA ALA A 82 2.86 3.15 -13.59
C ALA A 82 3.19 4.63 -13.33
N ILE A 83 3.23 5.04 -12.06
CA ILE A 83 3.69 6.38 -11.67
C ILE A 83 5.13 6.61 -12.14
N ALA A 84 6.01 5.62 -11.95
CA ALA A 84 7.41 5.67 -12.35
C ALA A 84 7.57 5.85 -13.87
N ALA A 85 6.83 5.08 -14.67
CA ALA A 85 6.85 5.18 -16.14
C ALA A 85 6.29 6.53 -16.63
N GLU A 86 5.16 6.98 -16.06
CA GLU A 86 4.55 8.25 -16.41
C GLU A 86 5.47 9.44 -16.08
N MET A 87 6.20 9.37 -14.96
CA MET A 87 7.05 10.46 -14.49
C MET A 87 8.51 10.35 -14.91
N GLY A 88 8.94 9.19 -15.40
CA GLY A 88 10.28 8.98 -15.98
C GLY A 88 11.38 8.66 -14.97
N PHE A 89 11.03 8.12 -13.80
CA PHE A 89 11.99 7.61 -12.81
C PHE A 89 11.91 6.08 -12.75
N ALA A 90 12.93 5.40 -12.22
CA ALA A 90 12.93 3.96 -11.99
C ALA A 90 12.65 3.62 -10.52
N VAL A 91 12.21 2.38 -10.27
CA VAL A 91 11.94 1.87 -8.92
C VAL A 91 12.73 0.61 -8.65
N GLU A 92 13.29 0.52 -7.45
CA GLU A 92 13.83 -0.71 -6.87
C GLU A 92 12.86 -1.15 -5.76
N LEU A 93 12.13 -2.25 -6.00
CA LEU A 93 11.13 -2.75 -5.05
C LEU A 93 11.81 -3.62 -3.99
N ILE A 94 11.59 -3.28 -2.72
CA ILE A 94 12.21 -3.93 -1.57
C ILE A 94 11.12 -4.50 -0.68
N ASN A 95 11.15 -5.81 -0.47
CA ASN A 95 10.29 -6.45 0.51
C ASN A 95 10.80 -6.14 1.94
N THR A 96 9.92 -5.66 2.82
CA THR A 96 10.20 -5.41 4.24
C THR A 96 8.99 -5.79 5.08
N ASN A 97 9.18 -6.12 6.36
CA ASN A 97 8.03 -6.35 7.25
C ASN A 97 7.33 -5.03 7.62
N TRP A 98 6.04 -5.12 7.95
CA TRP A 98 5.23 -4.00 8.40
C TRP A 98 5.83 -3.20 9.57
N ASP A 99 6.32 -3.88 10.62
CA ASP A 99 6.89 -3.22 11.80
C ASP A 99 8.12 -2.34 11.45
N GLY A 100 8.85 -2.72 10.39
CA GLY A 100 10.06 -2.02 9.94
C GLY A 100 9.84 -0.98 8.84
N ILE A 101 8.62 -0.87 8.28
CA ILE A 101 8.38 -0.12 7.03
C ILE A 101 8.49 1.41 7.17
N ILE A 102 8.08 1.97 8.31
CA ILE A 102 8.31 3.40 8.60
C ILE A 102 9.76 3.64 9.02
N PRO A 103 10.36 2.82 9.92
CA PRO A 103 11.80 2.90 10.22
C PRO A 103 12.70 2.84 8.98
N SER A 104 12.35 2.07 7.94
CA SER A 104 13.13 2.01 6.70
C SER A 104 13.13 3.35 5.95
N LEU A 105 12.03 4.10 5.96
CA LEU A 105 11.99 5.48 5.44
C LEU A 105 12.89 6.39 6.27
N LEU A 106 12.70 6.40 7.59
CA LEU A 106 13.36 7.34 8.50
C LEU A 106 14.88 7.15 8.54
N SER A 107 15.35 5.91 8.37
CA SER A 107 16.80 5.58 8.28
C SER A 107 17.39 5.82 6.90
N GLY A 108 16.54 6.00 5.88
CA GLY A 108 16.94 6.09 4.47
C GLY A 108 17.32 4.76 3.82
N ALA A 109 16.94 3.64 4.42
CA ALA A 109 16.99 2.34 3.76
C ALA A 109 16.02 2.28 2.55
N SER A 110 14.92 3.04 2.59
CA SER A 110 13.99 3.26 1.49
C SER A 110 13.66 4.75 1.32
N ASP A 111 13.28 5.16 0.11
CA ASP A 111 12.85 6.54 -0.20
C ASP A 111 11.32 6.68 -0.19
N LEU A 112 10.61 5.63 -0.58
CA LEU A 112 9.16 5.58 -0.70
C LEU A 112 8.62 4.29 -0.08
N VAL A 113 7.39 4.35 0.42
CA VAL A 113 6.62 3.19 0.88
C VAL A 113 5.31 3.17 0.12
N ILE A 114 4.94 1.99 -0.37
CA ILE A 114 3.62 1.70 -0.94
C ILE A 114 3.22 0.29 -0.47
N SER A 115 2.22 0.21 0.41
CA SER A 115 1.83 -1.04 1.09
C SER A 115 0.46 -0.88 1.78
N ALA A 116 -0.54 -0.48 1.00
CA ALA A 116 -1.91 -0.18 1.42
C ALA A 116 -2.01 0.64 2.73
N MET A 117 -1.04 1.52 2.97
CA MET A 117 -0.86 2.14 4.29
C MET A 117 -1.94 3.18 4.54
N THR A 118 -2.83 2.90 5.50
CA THR A 118 -3.85 3.86 5.92
C THR A 118 -3.20 5.15 6.44
N ILE A 119 -3.68 6.30 5.94
CA ILE A 119 -3.28 7.61 6.43
C ILE A 119 -3.88 7.82 7.83
N THR A 120 -3.03 8.05 8.83
CA THR A 120 -3.46 8.38 10.19
C THR A 120 -2.68 9.58 10.72
N PRO A 121 -3.25 10.37 11.67
CA PRO A 121 -2.53 11.48 12.29
C PRO A 121 -1.18 11.07 12.87
N GLN A 122 -1.12 9.93 13.55
CA GLN A 122 0.10 9.40 14.19
C GLN A 122 1.20 9.07 13.18
N ARG A 123 0.83 8.60 11.97
CA ARG A 123 1.81 8.36 10.90
C ARG A 123 2.22 9.67 10.23
N GLN A 124 1.28 10.60 10.04
CA GLN A 124 1.56 11.94 9.50
C GLN A 124 2.48 12.79 10.40
N GLU A 125 2.56 12.48 11.69
CA GLU A 125 3.56 13.07 12.59
C GLU A 125 5.00 12.65 12.21
N GLN A 126 5.19 11.48 11.61
CA GLN A 126 6.51 10.92 11.29
C GLN A 126 6.89 11.04 9.81
N VAL A 127 5.93 10.84 8.90
CA VAL A 127 6.15 10.76 7.45
C VAL A 127 5.18 11.66 6.69
N THR A 128 5.43 11.85 5.39
CA THR A 128 4.45 12.46 4.47
C THR A 128 3.82 11.40 3.56
N PHE A 129 2.55 11.59 3.25
CA PHE A 129 1.74 10.72 2.39
C PHE A 129 1.47 11.37 1.05
N SER A 130 1.35 10.55 0.01
CA SER A 130 0.74 10.98 -1.25
C SER A 130 -0.73 11.35 -1.04
N ASP A 131 -1.35 11.87 -2.09
CA ASP A 131 -2.81 11.83 -2.20
C ASP A 131 -3.30 10.37 -2.10
N PRO A 132 -4.49 10.13 -1.52
CA PRO A 132 -5.01 8.79 -1.36
C PRO A 132 -5.22 8.12 -2.73
N TYR A 133 -4.81 6.86 -2.80
CA TYR A 133 -4.95 6.05 -4.01
C TYR A 133 -5.97 4.91 -3.87
N TYR A 134 -6.44 4.60 -2.66
CA TYR A 134 -7.44 3.55 -2.42
C TYR A 134 -8.27 3.88 -1.18
N GLU A 135 -9.59 3.67 -1.25
CA GLU A 135 -10.48 3.82 -0.10
C GLU A 135 -10.74 2.45 0.54
N ALA A 136 -10.12 2.20 1.70
CA ALA A 136 -10.21 0.91 2.38
C ALA A 136 -11.41 0.84 3.33
N THR A 137 -12.19 -0.24 3.23
CA THR A 137 -13.20 -0.62 4.23
C THR A 137 -12.68 -1.83 5.01
N GLN A 138 -12.78 -1.76 6.34
CA GLN A 138 -12.37 -2.85 7.23
C GLN A 138 -13.50 -3.85 7.45
N TYR A 139 -13.16 -5.13 7.42
CA TYR A 139 -14.09 -6.23 7.68
C TYR A 139 -13.51 -7.21 8.68
N VAL A 140 -14.40 -7.89 9.40
CA VAL A 140 -14.06 -9.09 10.17
C VAL A 140 -14.42 -10.29 9.31
N VAL A 141 -13.41 -11.09 8.97
CA VAL A 141 -13.61 -12.34 8.22
C VAL A 141 -13.81 -13.47 9.22
N VAL A 142 -14.87 -14.23 9.03
CA VAL A 142 -15.23 -15.38 9.87
C VAL A 142 -15.36 -16.63 9.00
N LYS A 143 -15.32 -17.81 9.63
CA LYS A 143 -15.64 -19.06 8.93
C LYS A 143 -17.09 -19.04 8.44
N GLU A 144 -17.36 -19.73 7.35
CA GLU A 144 -18.70 -19.82 6.73
C GLU A 144 -19.76 -20.30 7.73
N ASP A 145 -19.39 -21.26 8.59
CA ASP A 145 -20.25 -21.85 9.63
C ASP A 145 -20.23 -21.07 10.96
N SER A 146 -19.68 -19.86 10.99
CA SER A 146 -19.57 -19.08 12.22
C SER A 146 -20.89 -18.44 12.67
N ASP A 147 -21.15 -18.50 13.98
CA ASP A 147 -22.26 -17.81 14.65
C ASP A 147 -22.04 -16.29 14.81
N ILE A 148 -20.86 -15.77 14.48
CA ILE A 148 -20.53 -14.34 14.59
C ILE A 148 -21.22 -13.58 13.47
N LYS A 149 -22.20 -12.72 13.80
CA LYS A 149 -22.97 -11.94 12.82
C LYS A 149 -22.82 -10.43 12.98
N LYS A 150 -22.25 -9.97 14.09
CA LYS A 150 -22.01 -8.55 14.40
C LYS A 150 -20.82 -8.40 15.36
N LEU A 151 -20.25 -7.19 15.42
CA LEU A 151 -19.07 -6.90 16.25
C LEU A 151 -19.24 -7.29 17.72
N SER A 152 -20.44 -7.18 18.30
CA SER A 152 -20.66 -7.53 19.71
C SER A 152 -20.41 -9.01 20.00
N ASP A 153 -20.51 -9.88 19.00
CA ASP A 153 -20.32 -11.33 19.13
C ASP A 153 -18.82 -11.70 19.28
N LEU A 154 -17.93 -10.73 19.05
CA LEU A 154 -16.49 -10.86 19.24
C LEU A 154 -16.06 -10.76 20.71
N LYS A 155 -16.95 -10.30 21.60
CA LYS A 155 -16.63 -10.21 23.03
C LYS A 155 -16.32 -11.59 23.60
N GLY A 156 -15.17 -11.70 24.25
CA GLY A 156 -14.66 -12.98 24.79
C GLY A 156 -14.14 -13.95 23.73
N LYS A 157 -14.01 -13.53 22.47
CA LYS A 157 -13.36 -14.30 21.40
C LYS A 157 -11.92 -13.80 21.20
N THR A 158 -11.09 -14.67 20.64
CA THR A 158 -9.77 -14.29 20.12
C THR A 158 -9.94 -13.78 18.69
N VAL A 159 -9.45 -12.57 18.41
CA VAL A 159 -9.45 -11.97 17.07
C VAL A 159 -8.00 -11.85 16.61
N GLY A 160 -7.68 -12.42 15.45
CA GLY A 160 -6.37 -12.28 14.83
C GLY A 160 -6.26 -10.96 14.08
N VAL A 161 -5.17 -10.24 14.27
CA VAL A 161 -4.84 -8.99 13.56
C VAL A 161 -3.36 -8.96 13.24
N GLN A 162 -2.99 -8.16 12.23
CA GLN A 162 -1.61 -7.72 12.08
C GLN A 162 -1.38 -6.53 13.02
N ASN A 163 -0.34 -6.65 13.85
CA ASN A 163 0.02 -5.65 14.85
C ASN A 163 0.20 -4.25 14.24
N ALA A 164 -0.20 -3.20 14.97
CA ALA A 164 -0.05 -1.79 14.58
C ALA A 164 -0.73 -1.39 13.25
N THR A 165 -1.63 -2.23 12.74
CA THR A 165 -2.53 -1.86 11.64
C THR A 165 -3.75 -1.10 12.17
N THR A 166 -4.48 -0.44 11.28
CA THR A 166 -5.73 0.21 11.67
C THR A 166 -6.80 -0.81 12.10
N GLY A 167 -6.70 -2.07 11.65
CA GLY A 167 -7.61 -3.15 12.06
C GLY A 167 -7.36 -3.58 13.50
N ASP A 168 -6.09 -3.72 13.87
CA ASP A 168 -5.65 -3.89 15.27
C ASP A 168 -6.15 -2.74 16.16
N ILE A 169 -5.80 -1.50 15.82
CA ILE A 169 -6.19 -0.32 16.61
C ILE A 169 -7.71 -0.26 16.81
N ALA A 170 -8.49 -0.54 15.76
CA ALA A 170 -9.95 -0.51 15.83
C ALA A 170 -10.50 -1.62 16.75
N ILE A 171 -10.05 -2.87 16.58
CA ILE A 171 -10.61 -3.99 17.36
C ILE A 171 -10.14 -3.98 18.81
N THR A 172 -8.88 -3.64 19.05
CA THR A 172 -8.29 -3.52 20.39
C THR A 172 -9.05 -2.47 21.20
N LYS A 173 -9.33 -1.30 20.60
CA LYS A 173 -10.17 -0.27 21.20
C LYS A 173 -11.61 -0.73 21.42
N TYR A 174 -12.21 -1.43 20.45
CA TYR A 174 -13.59 -1.90 20.56
C TYR A 174 -13.76 -2.93 21.70
N LEU A 175 -12.78 -3.81 21.87
CA LEU A 175 -12.78 -4.85 22.90
C LEU A 175 -12.29 -4.35 24.28
N GLY A 176 -11.72 -3.14 24.36
CA GLY A 176 -11.18 -2.57 25.59
C GLY A 176 -9.92 -3.30 26.06
N LEU A 177 -9.00 -3.55 25.12
CA LEU A 177 -7.73 -4.27 25.33
C LEU A 177 -6.51 -3.33 25.25
N ASP A 178 -6.74 -2.01 25.27
CA ASP A 178 -5.72 -0.95 25.21
C ASP A 178 -5.06 -0.63 26.56
#